data_AF-A0A3E4K4P7-F1
#
_entry.id   AF-A0A3E4K4P7-F1
#
_cell.length_a   1.000
_cell.length_b   1.000
_cell.length_c   1.000
_cell.angle_alpha   90.00
_cell.angle_beta   90.00
_cell.angle_gamma   90.00
#
_symmetry.space_group_name_H-M   'P 1'
#
loop_
_entity.id
_entity.type
_entity.pdbx_description
1 polymer ?
#
loop_
_entity_poly.entity_id
_entity_poly.type
_entity_poly.pdbx_seq_one_letter_code
_entity_poly.pdbx_strand_id
1 'polypeptide(L)'
;MKSKEKSKEEIVLIRYYNVLFYLVFKGGIDDFNRQCLVNRINTGESIRMKQIQKWCHYHQITYRTRFIYRKDFPLKANLWNLYSYIRFLLENR
;
A
#
# COMPACT_ATOMS: atom_id res chain seq x y z
N MET A 1 -31.42 -14.79 -14.99
CA MET A 1 -29.95 -14.65 -14.99
C MET A 1 -29.58 -13.37 -14.24
N LYS A 2 -29.08 -13.47 -13.01
CA LYS A 2 -28.58 -12.31 -12.26
C LYS A 2 -27.26 -11.87 -12.91
N SER A 3 -27.28 -10.70 -13.53
CA SER A 3 -26.11 -10.00 -14.04
C SER A 3 -25.08 -9.90 -12.91
N LYS A 4 -23.95 -10.60 -13.04
CA LYS A 4 -22.80 -10.37 -12.16
C LYS A 4 -22.31 -8.96 -12.46
N GLU A 5 -22.71 -7.99 -11.65
CA GLU A 5 -22.01 -6.70 -11.56
C GLU A 5 -20.54 -7.03 -11.36
N LYS A 6 -19.75 -6.79 -12.41
CA LYS A 6 -18.29 -6.80 -12.33
C LYS A 6 -17.95 -5.63 -11.41
N SER A 7 -17.80 -5.91 -10.11
CA SER A 7 -17.31 -4.93 -9.14
C SER A 7 -16.03 -4.34 -9.73
N LYS A 8 -16.05 -3.04 -10.04
CA LYS A 8 -14.88 -2.34 -10.57
C LYS A 8 -13.78 -2.43 -9.52
N GLU A 9 -12.75 -3.22 -9.79
CA GLU A 9 -11.57 -3.27 -8.93
C GLU A 9 -10.73 -2.02 -9.23
N GLU A 10 -10.53 -1.19 -8.21
CA GLU A 10 -9.69 0.01 -8.32
C GLU A 10 -8.35 -0.24 -7.63
N ILE A 11 -7.27 0.16 -8.28
CA ILE A 11 -5.92 -0.01 -7.75
C ILE A 11 -5.38 1.35 -7.33
N VAL A 12 -5.10 1.51 -6.04
CA VAL A 12 -4.42 2.70 -5.50
C VAL A 12 -2.95 2.37 -5.29
N LEU A 13 -2.09 3.24 -5.82
CA LEU A 13 -0.64 3.15 -5.66
C LEU A 13 -0.18 4.13 -4.57
N ILE A 14 0.37 3.60 -3.48
CA ILE A 14 1.09 4.42 -2.49
C ILE A 14 2.59 4.21 -2.68
N ARG A 15 3.32 5.31 -2.80
CA ARG A 15 4.79 5.30 -2.88
C ARG A 15 5.38 5.68 -1.52
N TYR A 16 6.03 4.73 -0.86
CA TYR A 16 6.75 4.93 0.39
C TYR A 16 8.25 4.76 0.14
N TYR A 17 8.98 5.87 -0.04
CA TYR A 17 10.38 5.88 -0.49
C TYR A 17 10.59 5.03 -1.78
N ASN A 18 11.26 3.89 -1.65
CA ASN A 18 11.57 2.93 -2.71
C ASN A 18 10.60 1.75 -2.75
N VAL A 19 9.58 1.74 -1.89
CA VAL A 19 8.60 0.66 -1.83
C VAL A 19 7.27 1.18 -2.37
N LEU A 20 6.71 0.47 -3.34
CA LEU A 20 5.37 0.68 -3.85
C LEU A 20 4.41 -0.28 -3.16
N PHE A 21 3.28 0.26 -2.70
CA PHE A 21 2.13 -0.47 -2.21
C PHE A 21 1.02 -0.35 -3.23
N TYR A 22 0.60 -1.48 -3.78
CA TYR A 22 -0.55 -1.63 -4.66
C TYR A 22 -1.71 -2.14 -3.83
N LEU A 23 -2.67 -1.27 -3.56
CA LEU A 23 -3.88 -1.62 -2.81
C LEU A 23 -5.00 -1.87 -3.80
N VAL A 24 -5.61 -3.04 -3.73
CA VAL A 24 -6.74 -3.43 -4.59
C VAL A 24 -8.01 -3.28 -3.78
N PHE A 25 -8.83 -2.32 -4.18
CA PHE A 25 -10.11 -2.01 -3.57
C PHE A 25 -11.25 -2.55 -4.44
N LYS A 26 -12.26 -3.15 -3.81
CA LYS A 26 -13.47 -3.57 -4.52
C LYS A 26 -14.46 -2.40 -4.52
N GLY A 27 -14.77 -1.89 -5.71
CA GLY A 27 -15.68 -0.77 -5.90
C GLY A 27 -17.04 -1.03 -5.25
N GLY A 28 -17.56 -0.01 -4.57
CA GLY A 28 -18.80 -0.06 -3.79
C GLY A 28 -18.58 -0.20 -2.28
N ILE A 29 -17.94 -1.28 -1.82
CA ILE A 29 -17.77 -1.55 -0.38
C ILE A 29 -16.59 -0.77 0.20
N ASP A 30 -15.47 -0.69 -0.53
CA ASP A 30 -14.24 -0.13 0.01
C ASP A 30 -14.03 1.35 -0.32
N ASP A 31 -14.98 2.00 -0.99
CA ASP A 31 -14.80 3.35 -1.49
C ASP A 31 -14.66 4.38 -0.35
N PHE A 32 -15.36 4.16 0.75
CA PHE A 32 -15.21 4.94 1.98
C PHE A 32 -13.84 4.70 2.64
N ASN A 33 -13.40 3.45 2.74
CA ASN A 33 -12.08 3.09 3.30
C ASN A 33 -10.94 3.70 2.48
N ARG A 34 -11.10 3.76 1.16
CA ARG A 34 -10.20 4.42 0.22
C ARG A 34 -10.11 5.91 0.50
N GLN A 35 -11.25 6.61 0.56
CA GLN A 35 -11.27 8.05 0.85
C GLN A 35 -10.65 8.37 2.20
N CYS A 36 -10.90 7.54 3.21
CA CYS A 36 -10.32 7.71 4.54
C CYS A 36 -8.80 7.53 4.53
N LEU A 37 -8.28 6.53 3.79
CA LEU A 37 -6.84 6.30 3.62
C LEU A 37 -6.16 7.48 2.89
N VAL A 38 -6.77 7.95 1.79
CA VAL A 38 -6.26 9.09 1.01
C VAL A 38 -6.26 10.36 1.86
N ASN A 39 -7.33 10.62 2.60
CA ASN A 39 -7.41 11.77 3.50
C ASN A 39 -6.32 11.71 4.57
N ARG A 40 -6.09 10.56 5.23
CA ARG A 40 -5.00 10.42 6.22
C ARG A 40 -3.62 10.71 5.65
N ILE A 41 -3.35 10.29 4.41
CA ILE A 41 -2.08 10.60 3.72
C ILE A 41 -1.98 12.10 3.44
N ASN A 42 -3.07 12.71 2.95
CA ASN A 42 -3.10 14.14 2.60
C ASN A 42 -2.99 15.06 3.82
N THR A 43 -3.44 14.63 4.99
CA THR A 43 -3.27 15.38 6.25
C THR A 43 -1.81 15.43 6.71
N GLY A 44 -0.89 14.76 6.00
CA GLY A 44 0.54 14.77 6.32
C GLY A 44 0.91 13.86 7.49
N GLU A 45 0.04 12.95 7.90
CA GLU A 45 0.42 11.92 8.87
C GLU A 45 1.55 11.07 8.28
N SER A 46 2.65 10.93 9.04
CA SER A 46 3.74 10.05 8.66
C SER A 46 3.33 8.58 8.84
N ILE A 47 2.63 8.02 7.85
CA ILE A 47 2.15 6.64 7.91
C ILE A 47 3.31 5.69 7.62
N ARG A 48 3.72 4.90 8.62
CA ARG A 48 4.76 3.86 8.48
C ARG A 48 4.22 2.66 7.69
N MET A 49 5.09 1.91 7.02
CA MET A 49 4.72 0.68 6.28
C MET A 49 3.87 -0.30 7.12
N LYS A 50 4.21 -0.48 8.40
CA LYS A 50 3.44 -1.33 9.35
C LYS A 50 2.01 -0.81 9.59
N GLN A 51 1.80 0.50 9.59
CA GLN A 51 0.47 1.08 9.79
C GLN A 51 -0.39 0.89 8.53
N ILE A 52 0.17 1.08 7.33
CA ILE A 52 -0.52 0.78 6.07
C ILE A 52 -0.99 -0.67 6.07
N GLN A 53 -0.09 -1.59 6.43
CA GLN A 53 -0.39 -3.01 6.47
C GLN A 53 -1.47 -3.36 7.52
N LYS A 54 -1.34 -2.86 8.76
CA LYS A 54 -2.36 -3.08 9.81
C LYS A 54 -3.74 -2.59 9.36
N TRP A 55 -3.78 -1.44 8.69
CA TRP A 55 -5.01 -0.91 8.10
C TRP A 55 -5.58 -1.85 7.04
N CYS A 56 -4.74 -2.31 6.10
CA CYS A 56 -5.16 -3.27 5.08
C CYS A 56 -5.72 -4.55 5.70
N HIS A 57 -5.06 -5.08 6.73
CA HIS A 57 -5.49 -6.28 7.43
C HIS A 57 -6.83 -6.08 8.14
N TYR A 58 -7.01 -4.96 8.85
CA TYR A 58 -8.25 -4.65 9.56
C TYR A 58 -9.44 -4.51 8.60
N HIS A 59 -9.23 -3.86 7.46
CA HIS A 59 -10.26 -3.65 6.44
C HIS A 59 -10.34 -4.78 5.39
N GLN A 60 -9.58 -5.87 5.55
CA GLN A 60 -9.53 -7.01 4.61
C GLN A 60 -9.20 -6.60 3.15
N ILE A 61 -8.41 -5.55 2.99
CA ILE A 61 -7.98 -5.04 1.68
C ILE A 61 -6.82 -5.88 1.17
N THR A 62 -6.92 -6.35 -0.07
CA THR A 62 -5.82 -7.06 -0.72
C THR A 62 -4.75 -6.06 -1.14
N TYR A 63 -3.51 -6.27 -0.72
CA TYR A 63 -2.38 -5.42 -1.12
C TYR A 63 -1.21 -6.24 -1.67
N ARG A 64 -0.41 -5.63 -2.53
CA ARG A 64 0.87 -6.14 -3.00
C ARG A 64 1.94 -5.08 -2.80
N THR A 65 3.14 -5.50 -2.41
CA THR A 65 4.28 -4.59 -2.26
C THR A 65 5.38 -4.92 -3.26
N ARG A 66 6.07 -3.89 -3.75
CA ARG A 66 7.21 -4.05 -4.65
C ARG A 66 8.28 -3.01 -4.34
N PHE A 67 9.53 -3.47 -4.17
CA PHE A 67 10.68 -2.57 -4.08
C PHE A 67 11.14 -2.13 -5.47
N ILE A 68 11.48 -0.85 -5.60
CA ILE A 68 12.07 -0.24 -6.79
C ILE A 68 13.35 0.47 -6.38
N TYR A 69 14.45 0.08 -7.03
CA TYR A 69 15.71 0.82 -6.93
C TYR A 69 15.60 2.15 -7.67
N ARG A 70 15.96 3.25 -7.03
CA ARG A 70 15.94 4.59 -7.62
C ARG A 70 17.35 5.15 -7.70
N LYS A 71 17.78 5.48 -8.91
CA LYS A 71 19.10 6.08 -9.19
C LYS A 71 19.23 7.49 -8.60
N ASP A 72 18.12 8.16 -8.34
CA ASP A 72 18.08 9.51 -7.74
C ASP A 72 18.59 9.54 -6.29
N PHE A 73 18.63 8.38 -5.61
CA PHE A 73 19.06 8.28 -4.22
C PHE A 73 20.45 7.64 -4.09
N PRO A 74 21.23 8.01 -3.05
CA PRO A 74 22.50 7.35 -2.76
C PRO A 74 22.33 5.83 -2.60
N LEU A 75 23.37 5.07 -2.98
CA LEU A 75 23.40 3.61 -2.84
C LEU A 75 23.06 3.15 -1.42
N LYS A 76 23.62 3.83 -0.40
CA LYS A 76 23.38 3.54 1.01
C LYS A 76 21.89 3.68 1.38
N ALA A 77 21.20 4.71 0.88
CA ALA A 77 19.78 4.91 1.13
C ALA A 77 18.93 3.82 0.46
N ASN A 78 19.26 3.44 -0.78
CA ASN A 78 18.61 2.33 -1.46
C ASN A 78 18.77 1.00 -0.71
N LEU A 79 20.00 0.70 -0.24
CA LEU A 79 20.29 -0.49 0.57
C LEU A 79 19.53 -0.49 1.89
N TRP A 80 19.46 0.64 2.58
CA TRP A 80 18.72 0.75 3.82
C TRP A 80 17.21 0.56 3.62
N ASN A 81 16.65 1.11 2.54
CA ASN A 81 15.25 0.89 2.16
C ASN A 81 14.99 -0.58 1.80
N LEU A 82 15.93 -1.24 1.11
CA LEU A 82 15.82 -2.66 0.78
C LEU A 82 15.86 -3.52 2.05
N TYR A 83 16.79 -3.26 2.96
CA TYR A 83 16.87 -3.94 4.25
C TYR A 83 15.58 -3.77 5.06
N SER A 84 15.08 -2.53 5.16
CA SER A 84 13.83 -2.22 5.84
C SER A 84 12.63 -2.95 5.22
N TYR A 85 12.60 -3.07 3.89
CA TYR A 85 11.56 -3.79 3.16
C TYR A 85 11.63 -5.30 3.41
N ILE A 86 12.82 -5.91 3.35
CA ILE A 86 13.01 -7.34 3.62
C ILE A 86 12.61 -7.66 5.07
N ARG A 87 13.03 -6.83 6.02
CA ARG A 87 12.62 -6.97 7.43
C ARG A 87 11.10 -6.91 7.59
N PHE A 88 10.45 -5.96 6.91
CA PHE A 88 9.00 -5.87 6.87
C PHE A 88 8.35 -7.14 6.28
N LEU A 89 8.88 -7.71 5.21
CA LEU A 89 8.35 -8.96 4.64
C LEU A 89 8.51 -10.15 5.60
N LEU A 90 9.63 -10.25 6.31
CA LEU A 90 9.90 -11.34 7.25
C LEU A 90 9.02 -11.27 8.50
N GLU A 91 8.76 -10.07 9.04
CA GLU A 91 7.90 -9.89 10.21
C GLU A 91 6.41 -10.12 9.89
N ASN A 92 6.04 -10.15 8.61
CA ASN A 92 4.66 -10.21 8.13
C ASN A 92 4.32 -11.48 7.36
N ARG A 93 5.25 -12.44 7.33
CA ARG A 93 5.05 -13.77 6.78
C ARG A 93 4.54 -14.70 7.87
#